data_AF-A0A0A8WWN8-F1
#
_entry.id   AF-A0A0A8WWN8-F1
#
_cell.length_a   1.000
_cell.length_b   1.000
_cell.length_c   1.000
_cell.angle_alpha   90.00
_cell.angle_beta   90.00
_cell.angle_gamma   90.00
#
_symmetry.space_group_name_H-M   'P 1'
#
loop_
_entity.id
_entity.type
_entity.pdbx_description
1 polymer ?
#
loop_
_entity_poly.entity_id
_entity_poly.type
_entity_poly.pdbx_seq_one_letter_code
_entity_poly.pdbx_strand_id
1 'polypeptide(L)'
;MKNEKGYALVLVLLIITITFTFAISLSGMALSARKQFNKTDEINRATDLAEMGVAHYDALLNNFVKEALSETEDAIQKAEEEAKNKNHAPPIPDFDQLFKSTMVSKASGVGKIVKNIKESNTYQVDLTGISGKTQSGALIVAFMSTGSTENESKTITGSITILKQRQSQFSAGAKAPLPQEFDQIISTPLTLNKARTYGTSTYFAEEITWNGGNNKPFIVSGSAFFNDKLTINGSSRIKILGDAIFKVKLSEKEKSYSFCISGTPYLVDQEGNLEVYENFPAGRAETCQLSENGQWAIDPDEGVKVQY
;
A
#
# COMPACT_ATOMS: atom_id res chain seq x y z
N MET A 1 77.45 28.30 -49.29
CA MET A 1 77.04 27.65 -48.03
C MET A 1 75.71 28.24 -47.61
N LYS A 2 74.61 27.49 -47.72
CA LYS A 2 73.27 27.94 -47.30
C LYS A 2 73.21 27.97 -45.77
N ASN A 3 72.67 29.05 -45.22
CA ASN A 3 72.62 29.32 -43.79
C ASN A 3 71.46 28.52 -43.15
N GLU A 4 71.65 27.23 -42.91
CA GLU A 4 70.60 26.34 -42.36
C GLU A 4 70.46 26.42 -40.83
N LYS A 5 71.35 27.15 -40.14
CA LYS A 5 71.35 27.29 -38.68
C LYS A 5 70.16 28.10 -38.13
N GLY A 6 69.59 29.00 -38.92
CA GLY A 6 68.40 29.78 -38.52
C GLY A 6 67.11 28.95 -38.51
N TYR A 7 66.98 27.98 -39.42
CA TYR A 7 65.78 27.14 -39.53
C TYR A 7 65.61 26.22 -38.32
N ALA A 8 66.71 25.67 -37.80
CA ALA A 8 66.69 24.83 -36.60
C ALA A 8 66.20 25.61 -35.36
N LEU A 9 66.64 26.86 -35.20
CA LEU A 9 66.21 27.72 -34.09
C LEU A 9 64.70 28.01 -34.15
N VAL A 10 64.19 28.36 -35.33
CA VAL A 10 62.75 28.63 -35.54
C VAL A 10 61.92 27.38 -35.29
N LEU A 11 62.40 26.22 -35.74
CA LEU A 11 61.73 24.94 -35.53
C LEU A 11 61.66 24.56 -34.05
N VAL A 12 62.73 24.76 -33.28
CA VAL A 12 62.72 24.52 -31.83
C VAL A 12 61.76 25.47 -31.11
N LEU A 13 61.77 26.76 -31.48
CA LEU A 13 60.84 27.73 -30.91
C LEU A 13 59.38 27.32 -31.16
N LEU A 14 59.07 26.87 -32.38
CA LEU A 14 57.74 26.40 -32.77
C LEU A 14 57.33 25.12 -32.02
N ILE A 15 58.25 24.18 -31.81
CA ILE A 15 57.97 22.99 -30.99
C ILE A 15 57.66 23.38 -29.55
N ILE A 16 58.43 24.31 -28.97
CA ILE A 16 58.22 24.77 -27.59
C ILE A 16 56.86 25.45 -27.44
N THR A 17 56.49 26.35 -28.36
CA THR A 17 55.20 27.05 -28.29
C THR A 17 54.04 26.09 -28.43
N ILE A 18 54.07 25.17 -29.40
CA ILE A 18 53.03 24.15 -29.58
C ILE A 18 52.92 23.29 -28.31
N THR A 19 54.04 22.82 -27.78
CA THR A 19 54.05 21.98 -26.56
C THR A 19 53.47 22.73 -25.36
N PHE A 20 53.78 24.02 -25.19
CA PHE A 20 53.21 24.86 -24.14
C PHE A 20 51.70 25.05 -24.30
N THR A 21 51.22 25.33 -25.52
CA THR A 21 49.78 25.47 -25.78
C THR A 21 49.03 24.16 -25.47
N PHE A 22 49.61 23.01 -25.83
CA PHE A 22 49.05 21.71 -25.48
C PHE A 22 49.04 21.46 -23.96
N ALA A 23 50.14 21.78 -23.26
CA ALA A 23 50.23 21.59 -21.81
C ALA A 23 49.19 22.42 -21.04
N ILE A 24 49.00 23.69 -21.42
CA ILE A 24 47.99 24.57 -20.81
C ILE A 24 46.58 24.05 -21.13
N SER A 25 46.33 23.65 -22.37
CA SER A 25 45.03 23.09 -22.79
C SER A 25 44.66 21.84 -21.99
N LEU A 26 45.58 20.88 -21.86
CA LEU A 26 45.38 19.66 -21.08
C LEU A 26 45.16 19.95 -19.59
N SER A 27 45.89 20.92 -19.03
CA SER A 27 45.71 21.34 -17.63
C SER A 27 44.34 21.95 -17.39
N GLY A 28 43.87 22.79 -18.32
CA GLY A 28 42.51 23.35 -18.29
C GLY A 28 41.43 22.27 -18.32
N MET A 29 41.58 21.28 -19.22
CA MET A 29 40.65 20.14 -19.31
C MET A 29 40.65 19.31 -18.02
N ALA A 30 41.80 19.04 -17.42
CA ALA A 30 41.91 18.27 -16.18
C ALA A 30 41.21 18.96 -14.99
N LEU A 31 41.37 20.28 -14.86
CA LEU A 31 40.68 21.06 -13.82
C LEU A 31 39.17 21.10 -14.05
N SER A 32 38.73 21.29 -15.29
CA SER A 32 37.31 21.25 -15.66
C SER A 32 36.69 19.88 -15.37
N ALA A 33 37.37 18.80 -15.73
CA ALA A 33 36.93 17.44 -15.45
C ALA A 33 36.79 17.22 -13.93
N ARG A 34 37.79 17.62 -13.14
CA ARG A 34 37.72 17.52 -11.67
C ARG A 34 36.53 18.29 -11.08
N LYS A 35 36.25 19.50 -11.57
CA LYS A 35 35.10 20.28 -11.12
C LYS A 35 33.77 19.60 -11.47
N GLN A 36 33.67 19.01 -12.66
CA GLN A 36 32.50 18.24 -13.07
C GLN A 36 32.32 17.00 -12.20
N PHE A 37 33.39 16.24 -11.93
CA PHE A 37 33.33 15.09 -11.03
C PHE A 37 32.86 15.46 -9.63
N ASN A 38 33.44 16.51 -9.03
CA ASN A 38 33.01 16.97 -7.71
C ASN A 38 31.53 17.41 -7.72
N LYS A 39 31.09 18.11 -8.77
CA LYS A 39 29.68 18.52 -8.88
C LYS A 39 28.74 17.33 -9.01
N THR A 40 29.11 16.33 -9.83
CA THR A 40 28.33 15.10 -9.98
C THR A 40 28.25 14.33 -8.68
N ASP A 41 29.36 14.24 -7.93
CA ASP A 41 29.41 13.56 -6.63
C ASP A 41 28.50 14.26 -5.59
N GLU A 42 28.56 15.60 -5.51
CA GLU A 42 27.70 16.38 -4.63
C GLU A 42 26.21 16.26 -5.00
N ILE A 43 25.89 16.23 -6.30
CA ILE A 43 24.51 15.99 -6.77
C ILE A 43 24.03 14.60 -6.36
N ASN A 44 24.85 13.56 -6.58
CA ASN A 44 24.49 12.20 -6.20
C ASN A 44 24.27 12.09 -4.69
N ARG A 45 25.16 12.70 -3.90
CA ARG A 45 25.03 12.73 -2.44
C ARG A 45 23.79 13.48 -1.97
N ALA A 46 23.45 14.60 -2.60
CA ALA A 46 22.21 15.32 -2.31
C ALA A 46 20.97 14.47 -2.64
N THR A 47 21.00 13.70 -3.73
CA THR A 47 19.96 12.74 -4.07
C THR A 47 19.85 11.62 -3.03
N ASP A 48 20.97 11.00 -2.64
CA ASP A 48 20.98 9.94 -1.61
C ASP A 48 20.40 10.45 -0.28
N LEU A 49 20.74 11.68 0.11
CA LEU A 49 20.19 12.32 1.31
C LEU A 49 18.68 12.54 1.20
N ALA A 50 18.19 12.94 0.03
CA ALA A 50 16.77 13.09 -0.22
C ALA A 50 16.04 11.73 -0.11
N GLU A 51 16.60 10.66 -0.69
CA GLU A 51 16.06 9.30 -0.60
C GLU A 51 16.05 8.76 0.84
N MET A 52 17.10 9.04 1.62
CA MET A 52 17.11 8.75 3.07
C MET A 52 15.97 9.46 3.81
N GLY A 53 15.65 10.69 3.43
CA GLY A 53 14.51 11.42 3.95
C GLY A 53 13.19 10.71 3.67
N VAL A 54 13.01 10.16 2.46
CA VAL A 54 11.82 9.37 2.09
C VAL A 54 11.68 8.14 2.97
N ALA A 55 12.74 7.34 3.12
CA ALA A 55 12.71 6.15 3.95
C ALA A 55 12.39 6.45 5.43
N HIS A 56 12.94 7.55 5.97
CA HIS A 56 12.61 7.98 7.32
C HIS A 56 11.15 8.43 7.45
N TYR A 57 10.64 9.15 6.45
CA TYR A 57 9.25 9.60 6.45
C TYR A 57 8.26 8.45 6.33
N ASP A 58 8.56 7.44 5.52
CA ASP A 58 7.77 6.21 5.42
C ASP A 58 7.68 5.46 6.75
N ALA A 59 8.81 5.27 7.44
CA ALA A 59 8.84 4.63 8.76
C ALA A 59 8.03 5.44 9.81
N LEU A 60 8.12 6.77 9.76
CA LEU A 60 7.36 7.66 10.64
C LEU A 60 5.85 7.61 10.33
N LEU A 61 5.47 7.61 9.06
CA LEU A 61 4.08 7.52 8.64
C LEU A 61 3.46 6.17 9.03
N ASN A 62 4.21 5.08 8.93
CA ASN A 62 3.80 3.76 9.44
C ASN A 62 3.47 3.79 10.94
N ASN A 63 4.24 4.52 11.74
CA ASN A 63 3.94 4.69 13.17
C ASN A 63 2.68 5.52 13.38
N PHE A 64 2.47 6.59 12.59
CA PHE A 64 1.24 7.38 12.66
C PHE A 64 0.01 6.56 12.31
N VAL A 65 0.08 5.68 11.31
CA VAL A 65 -1.02 4.78 10.97
C VAL A 65 -1.37 3.88 12.16
N LYS A 66 -0.37 3.24 12.78
CA LYS A 66 -0.58 2.38 13.96
C LYS A 66 -1.19 3.13 15.14
N GLU A 67 -0.66 4.31 15.45
CA GLU A 67 -1.17 5.13 16.55
C GLU A 67 -2.59 5.63 16.25
N ALA A 68 -2.86 6.09 15.03
CA ALA A 68 -4.18 6.56 14.64
C ALA A 68 -5.22 5.45 14.67
N LEU A 69 -4.86 4.22 14.27
CA LEU A 69 -5.72 3.05 14.42
C LEU A 69 -6.05 2.80 15.89
N SER A 70 -5.03 2.69 16.75
CA SER A 70 -5.22 2.44 18.19
C SER A 70 -6.09 3.52 18.85
N GLU A 71 -5.85 4.80 18.56
CA GLU A 71 -6.65 5.91 19.11
C GLU A 71 -8.09 5.90 18.60
N THR A 72 -8.30 5.47 17.35
CA THR A 72 -9.64 5.35 16.76
C THR A 72 -10.41 4.18 17.38
N GLU A 73 -9.76 3.02 17.55
CA GLU A 73 -10.32 1.84 18.21
C GLU A 73 -10.72 2.17 19.67
N ASP A 74 -9.83 2.81 20.43
CA ASP A 74 -10.09 3.23 21.81
C ASP A 74 -11.28 4.21 21.91
N ALA A 75 -11.39 5.14 20.96
CA ALA A 75 -12.45 6.14 20.94
C ALA A 75 -13.81 5.52 20.61
N ILE A 76 -13.87 4.58 19.66
CA ILE A 76 -15.11 3.86 19.34
C ILE A 76 -15.51 2.97 20.51
N GLN A 77 -14.59 2.21 21.10
CA GLN A 77 -14.89 1.34 22.23
C GLN A 77 -15.47 2.13 23.41
N LYS A 78 -14.92 3.32 23.70
CA LYS A 78 -15.48 4.22 24.73
C LYS A 78 -16.89 4.69 24.36
N ALA A 79 -17.12 5.08 23.11
CA ALA A 79 -18.44 5.51 22.65
C ALA A 79 -19.48 4.38 22.74
N GLU A 80 -19.10 3.14 22.42
CA GLU A 80 -19.96 1.96 22.54
C GLU A 80 -20.30 1.64 24.00
N GLU A 81 -19.33 1.70 24.91
CA GLU A 81 -19.55 1.48 26.35
C GLU A 81 -20.44 2.58 26.96
N GLU A 82 -20.27 3.83 26.53
CA GLU A 82 -21.18 4.92 26.92
C GLU A 82 -22.59 4.72 26.36
N ALA A 83 -22.70 4.14 25.17
CA ALA A 83 -23.98 3.81 24.54
C ALA A 83 -24.78 2.72 25.26
N LYS A 84 -24.09 1.72 25.82
CA LYS A 84 -24.72 0.68 26.64
C LYS A 84 -25.26 1.21 27.98
N ASN A 85 -24.66 2.27 28.52
CA ASN A 85 -24.93 2.75 29.88
C ASN A 85 -25.96 3.90 29.96
N LYS A 86 -26.36 4.53 28.85
CA LYS A 86 -27.25 5.70 28.85
C LYS A 86 -28.40 5.57 27.85
N ASN A 87 -29.62 5.88 28.29
CA ASN A 87 -30.83 5.91 27.44
C ASN A 87 -30.79 6.98 26.33
N HIS A 88 -29.78 7.87 26.31
CA HIS A 88 -29.51 8.87 25.27
C HIS A 88 -28.00 9.00 25.09
N ALA A 89 -27.43 8.12 24.28
CA ALA A 89 -26.02 8.17 23.94
C ALA A 89 -25.77 8.93 22.64
N PRO A 90 -24.63 9.65 22.52
CA PRO A 90 -24.24 10.24 21.25
C PRO A 90 -24.07 9.16 20.17
N PRO A 91 -24.29 9.49 18.89
CA PRO A 91 -24.06 8.56 17.80
C PRO A 91 -22.58 8.14 17.77
N ILE A 92 -22.36 6.83 17.60
CA ILE A 92 -21.01 6.27 17.46
C ILE A 92 -20.34 6.92 16.23
N PRO A 93 -19.14 7.50 16.39
CA PRO A 93 -18.45 8.15 15.29
C PRO A 93 -18.06 7.12 14.21
N ASP A 94 -18.13 7.55 12.95
CA ASP A 94 -17.67 6.75 11.81
C ASP A 94 -16.15 6.51 11.91
N PHE A 95 -15.75 5.23 11.88
CA PHE A 95 -14.35 4.82 12.06
C PHE A 95 -13.43 5.46 11.03
N ASP A 96 -13.81 5.46 9.75
CA ASP A 96 -12.97 5.98 8.68
C ASP A 96 -12.79 7.49 8.78
N GLN A 97 -13.87 8.21 9.13
CA GLN A 97 -13.83 9.64 9.34
C GLN A 97 -12.95 10.00 10.54
N LEU A 98 -13.08 9.25 11.64
CA LEU A 98 -12.27 9.46 12.83
C LEU A 98 -10.80 9.15 12.55
N PHE A 99 -10.49 7.99 11.97
CA PHE A 99 -9.15 7.60 11.54
C PHE A 99 -8.51 8.65 10.64
N LYS A 100 -9.23 9.10 9.59
CA LYS A 100 -8.74 10.15 8.69
C LYS A 100 -8.40 11.43 9.44
N SER A 101 -9.26 11.86 10.37
CA SER A 101 -9.05 13.08 11.14
C SER A 101 -7.82 12.96 12.05
N THR A 102 -7.63 11.82 12.71
CA THR A 102 -6.48 11.51 13.55
C THR A 102 -5.18 11.46 12.75
N MET A 103 -5.20 10.79 11.59
CA MET A 103 -4.06 10.75 10.66
C MET A 103 -3.66 12.13 10.17
N VAL A 104 -4.62 12.95 9.74
CA VAL A 104 -4.36 14.32 9.29
C VAL A 104 -3.78 15.15 10.43
N SER A 105 -4.30 15.02 11.65
CA SER A 105 -3.79 15.71 12.83
C SER A 105 -2.35 15.33 13.14
N LYS A 106 -2.01 14.04 13.17
CA LYS A 106 -0.64 13.55 13.45
C LYS A 106 0.35 13.97 12.38
N ALA A 107 0.02 13.74 11.11
CA ALA A 107 0.91 14.08 10.00
C ALA A 107 1.15 15.60 9.89
N SER A 108 0.10 16.41 10.09
CA SER A 108 0.23 17.88 10.07
C SER A 108 0.94 18.42 11.32
N GLY A 109 0.83 17.72 12.45
CA GLY A 109 1.50 18.08 13.70
C GLY A 109 3.02 17.99 13.63
N VAL A 110 3.56 17.13 12.77
CA VAL A 110 5.00 17.11 12.48
C VAL A 110 5.37 18.16 11.44
N GLY A 111 4.61 18.28 10.35
CA GLY A 111 4.73 19.33 9.32
C GLY A 111 6.03 19.30 8.50
N LYS A 112 7.18 19.34 9.18
CA LYS A 112 8.53 19.40 8.63
C LYS A 112 9.52 18.62 9.51
N ILE A 113 10.27 17.72 8.89
CA ILE A 113 11.33 16.94 9.54
C ILE A 113 12.66 17.43 9.00
N VAL A 114 13.61 17.79 9.86
CA VAL A 114 14.98 18.13 9.46
C VAL A 114 15.94 17.27 10.26
N LYS A 115 16.87 16.61 9.58
CA LYS A 115 17.91 15.81 10.22
C LYS A 115 19.28 16.15 9.62
N ASN A 116 20.25 16.30 10.51
CA ASN A 116 21.65 16.41 10.15
C ASN A 116 22.29 15.03 10.28
N ILE A 117 22.91 14.54 9.20
CA ILE A 117 23.58 13.24 9.20
C ILE A 117 25.05 13.42 9.60
N LYS A 118 25.75 14.37 8.97
CA LYS A 118 27.14 14.70 9.24
C LYS A 118 27.54 16.02 8.58
N GLU A 119 28.20 16.90 9.32
CA GLU A 119 28.70 18.20 8.83
C GLU A 119 27.55 19.07 8.25
N SER A 120 27.70 19.54 7.01
CA SER A 120 26.71 20.30 6.24
C SER A 120 25.63 19.42 5.58
N ASN A 121 25.72 18.08 5.70
CA ASN A 121 24.79 17.17 5.04
C ASN A 121 23.51 17.01 5.85
N THR A 122 22.42 17.43 5.23
CA THR A 122 21.08 17.41 5.84
C THR A 122 20.07 16.83 4.88
N TYR A 123 18.98 16.31 5.43
CA TYR A 123 17.75 16.17 4.66
C TYR A 123 16.60 16.83 5.39
N GLN A 124 15.62 17.25 4.60
CA GLN A 124 14.39 17.86 5.05
C GLN A 124 13.21 17.19 4.36
N VAL A 125 12.20 16.77 5.11
CA VAL A 125 10.94 16.27 4.55
C VAL A 125 9.80 17.19 4.96
N ASP A 126 9.07 17.69 3.97
CA ASP A 126 7.90 18.57 4.15
C ASP A 126 6.63 17.85 3.67
N LEU A 127 5.59 17.85 4.50
CA LEU A 127 4.27 17.38 4.09
C LEU A 127 3.64 18.40 3.14
N THR A 128 3.28 17.99 1.92
CA THR A 128 2.61 18.87 0.95
C THR A 128 1.10 18.76 0.99
N GLY A 129 0.57 17.60 1.41
CA GLY A 129 -0.87 17.45 1.57
C GLY A 129 -1.32 16.02 1.79
N ILE A 130 -2.54 15.89 2.27
CA ILE A 130 -3.22 14.60 2.43
C ILE A 130 -4.52 14.67 1.64
N SER A 131 -4.67 13.78 0.68
CA SER A 131 -5.83 13.70 -0.21
C SER A 131 -6.43 12.30 -0.18
N GLY A 132 -7.66 12.14 -0.69
CA GLY A 132 -8.38 10.86 -0.67
C GLY A 132 -9.72 10.96 0.06
N LYS A 133 -10.69 10.18 -0.41
CA LYS A 133 -12.02 10.05 0.20
C LYS A 133 -12.00 8.82 1.11
N THR A 134 -12.59 8.92 2.30
CA THR A 134 -12.78 7.75 3.19
C THR A 134 -13.51 6.62 2.46
N GLN A 135 -14.51 6.97 1.65
CA GLN A 135 -15.27 6.03 0.81
C GLN A 135 -14.45 5.34 -0.28
N SER A 136 -13.30 5.89 -0.70
CA SER A 136 -12.45 5.25 -1.72
C SER A 136 -11.50 4.21 -1.13
N GLY A 137 -11.43 4.06 0.20
CA GLY A 137 -10.53 3.11 0.86
C GLY A 137 -9.05 3.42 0.64
N ALA A 138 -8.71 4.66 0.28
CA ALA A 138 -7.36 5.10 0.00
C ALA A 138 -7.14 6.54 0.48
N LEU A 139 -6.03 6.77 1.18
CA LEU A 139 -5.52 8.07 1.59
C LEU A 139 -4.12 8.24 0.99
N ILE A 140 -3.89 9.36 0.32
CA ILE A 140 -2.63 9.67 -0.34
C ILE A 140 -1.96 10.80 0.44
N VAL A 141 -0.79 10.52 1.01
CA VAL A 141 0.05 11.46 1.74
C VAL A 141 1.16 11.92 0.83
N ALA A 142 1.06 13.14 0.30
CA ALA A 142 2.07 13.74 -0.56
C ALA A 142 3.12 14.51 0.26
N PHE A 143 4.39 14.38 -0.11
CA PHE A 143 5.51 15.02 0.56
C PHE A 143 6.60 15.47 -0.43
N MET A 144 7.51 16.31 0.05
CA MET A 144 8.75 16.68 -0.61
C MET A 144 9.92 16.34 0.29
N SER A 145 10.93 15.66 -0.24
CA SER A 145 12.18 15.38 0.47
C SER A 145 13.32 16.13 -0.21
N THR A 146 14.05 16.94 0.53
CA THR A 146 15.18 17.73 0.05
C THR A 146 16.45 17.30 0.77
N GLY A 147 17.40 16.72 0.04
CA GLY A 147 18.75 16.46 0.52
C GLY A 147 19.66 17.63 0.15
N SER A 148 20.49 18.07 1.09
CA SER A 148 21.37 19.22 0.91
C SER A 148 22.76 18.88 1.42
N THR A 149 23.77 19.16 0.59
CA THR A 149 25.18 19.16 0.98
C THR A 149 25.65 20.60 1.15
N GLU A 150 26.96 20.84 1.28
CA GLU A 150 27.50 22.21 1.38
C GLU A 150 27.23 23.05 0.12
N ASN A 151 27.25 22.41 -1.05
CA ASN A 151 27.30 23.10 -2.34
C ASN A 151 26.09 22.82 -3.23
N GLU A 152 25.37 21.72 -3.00
CA GLU A 152 24.27 21.29 -3.85
C GLU A 152 23.06 20.89 -3.02
N SER A 153 21.88 20.95 -3.64
CA SER A 153 20.63 20.52 -3.04
C SER A 153 19.76 19.84 -4.10
N LYS A 154 19.09 18.77 -3.69
CA LYS A 154 18.17 18.01 -4.53
C LYS A 154 16.89 17.74 -3.79
N THR A 155 15.79 18.08 -4.46
CA THR A 155 14.44 17.85 -3.99
C THR A 155 13.78 16.80 -4.85
N ILE A 156 13.24 15.77 -4.22
CA ILE A 156 12.37 14.76 -4.82
C ILE A 156 10.97 14.94 -4.24
N THR A 157 9.96 14.73 -5.07
CA THR A 157 8.57 14.73 -4.63
C THR A 157 8.06 13.31 -4.58
N GLY A 158 7.16 13.02 -3.66
CA GLY A 158 6.60 11.69 -3.56
C GLY A 158 5.25 11.65 -2.90
N SER A 159 4.64 10.48 -2.96
CA SER A 159 3.42 10.19 -2.24
C SER A 159 3.44 8.79 -1.65
N ILE A 160 2.85 8.68 -0.45
CA ILE A 160 2.59 7.41 0.20
C ILE A 160 1.09 7.12 0.17
N THR A 161 0.72 5.93 -0.29
CA THR A 161 -0.69 5.49 -0.33
C THR A 161 -0.98 4.58 0.86
N ILE A 162 -1.91 5.01 1.71
CA ILE A 162 -2.48 4.22 2.81
C ILE A 162 -3.78 3.64 2.30
N LEU A 163 -3.87 2.32 2.24
CA LEU A 163 -5.04 1.59 1.79
C LEU A 163 -5.80 1.01 2.97
N LYS A 164 -7.12 0.98 2.86
CA LYS A 164 -7.98 0.21 3.75
C LYS A 164 -7.80 -1.27 3.39
N GLN A 165 -7.01 -1.98 4.19
CA GLN A 165 -6.78 -3.41 4.03
C GLN A 165 -8.09 -4.17 4.29
N ARG A 166 -8.27 -5.24 3.53
CA ARG A 166 -9.30 -6.23 3.82
C ARG A 166 -8.90 -6.91 5.12
N GLN A 167 -9.67 -6.71 6.19
CA GLN A 167 -9.37 -7.37 7.46
C GLN A 167 -9.67 -8.87 7.30
N SER A 168 -8.65 -9.62 6.89
CA SER A 168 -8.70 -11.07 6.90
C SER A 168 -8.55 -11.51 8.35
N GLN A 169 -9.53 -12.26 8.85
CA GLN A 169 -9.48 -12.89 10.16
C GLN A 169 -8.51 -14.07 10.17
N PHE A 170 -8.15 -14.59 8.99
CA PHE A 170 -7.26 -15.71 8.82
C PHE A 170 -5.95 -15.32 8.12
N SER A 171 -4.97 -16.20 8.14
CA SER A 171 -3.67 -16.00 7.49
C SER A 171 -3.34 -17.19 6.60
N ALA A 172 -2.70 -16.93 5.46
CA ALA A 172 -2.17 -17.97 4.61
C ALA A 172 -1.18 -18.86 5.38
N GLY A 173 -1.26 -20.18 5.17
CA GLY A 173 -0.46 -21.19 5.87
C GLY A 173 -0.99 -21.58 7.26
N ALA A 174 -1.98 -20.87 7.82
CA ALA A 174 -2.62 -21.27 9.07
C ALA A 174 -3.57 -22.46 8.86
N LYS A 175 -3.81 -23.26 9.92
CA LYS A 175 -4.84 -24.32 9.92
C LYS A 175 -6.21 -23.71 9.61
N ALA A 176 -7.01 -24.42 8.82
CA ALA A 176 -8.38 -24.03 8.55
C ALA A 176 -9.18 -24.00 9.87
N PRO A 177 -9.98 -22.95 10.12
CA PRO A 177 -10.71 -22.79 11.36
C PRO A 177 -11.75 -23.90 11.56
N LEU A 178 -11.92 -24.30 12.82
CA LEU A 178 -12.88 -25.31 13.22
C LEU A 178 -14.32 -24.75 13.21
N PRO A 179 -15.36 -25.60 13.07
CA PRO A 179 -16.75 -25.15 13.06
C PRO A 179 -17.15 -24.32 14.29
N GLN A 180 -16.54 -24.58 15.46
CA GLN A 180 -16.82 -23.88 16.71
C GLN A 180 -16.31 -22.43 16.73
N GLU A 181 -15.44 -22.05 15.79
CA GLU A 181 -14.92 -20.68 15.63
C GLU A 181 -15.90 -19.78 14.85
N PHE A 182 -17.03 -20.32 14.39
CA PHE A 182 -18.07 -19.57 13.69
C PHE A 182 -19.31 -19.39 14.57
N ASP A 183 -19.90 -18.21 14.51
CA ASP A 183 -21.10 -17.86 15.28
C ASP A 183 -22.32 -18.70 14.90
N GLN A 184 -22.35 -19.17 13.65
CA GLN A 184 -23.46 -19.94 13.10
C GLN A 184 -22.94 -21.17 12.34
N ILE A 185 -23.50 -22.34 12.65
CA ILE A 185 -23.19 -23.59 11.96
C ILE A 185 -24.45 -24.10 11.27
N ILE A 186 -24.37 -24.33 9.96
CA ILE A 186 -25.41 -24.97 9.16
C ILE A 186 -24.96 -26.38 8.79
N SER A 187 -25.52 -27.37 9.47
CA SER A 187 -25.13 -28.78 9.34
C SER A 187 -26.00 -29.60 8.39
N THR A 188 -26.86 -28.96 7.60
CA THR A 188 -27.78 -29.64 6.67
C THR A 188 -27.61 -29.08 5.27
N PRO A 189 -27.75 -29.90 4.21
CA PRO A 189 -27.72 -29.41 2.84
C PRO A 189 -28.76 -28.30 2.63
N LEU A 190 -28.37 -27.24 1.92
CA LEU A 190 -29.23 -26.09 1.68
C LEU A 190 -29.51 -25.91 0.19
N THR A 191 -30.78 -25.87 -0.19
CA THR A 191 -31.19 -25.37 -1.51
C THR A 191 -31.85 -24.01 -1.36
N LEU A 192 -31.15 -22.98 -1.81
CA LEU A 192 -31.56 -21.60 -1.66
C LEU A 192 -32.17 -21.08 -2.99
N ASN A 193 -33.48 -20.81 -2.96
CA ASN A 193 -34.28 -20.34 -4.10
C ASN A 193 -34.77 -18.89 -3.94
N LYS A 194 -34.48 -18.26 -2.80
CA LYS A 194 -34.89 -16.91 -2.40
C LYS A 194 -33.71 -16.22 -1.71
N ALA A 195 -33.72 -14.88 -1.68
CA ALA A 195 -32.72 -14.10 -0.98
C ALA A 195 -32.54 -14.60 0.47
N ARG A 196 -31.30 -14.70 0.92
CA ARG A 196 -30.96 -15.20 2.24
C ARG A 196 -29.81 -14.40 2.80
N THR A 197 -29.96 -13.93 4.03
CA THR A 197 -28.92 -13.22 4.77
C THR A 197 -28.61 -13.98 6.05
N TYR A 198 -27.32 -14.15 6.33
CA TYR A 198 -26.78 -14.66 7.59
C TYR A 198 -26.08 -13.49 8.28
N GLY A 199 -26.51 -13.16 9.50
CA GLY A 199 -26.11 -11.92 10.17
C GLY A 199 -24.71 -11.94 10.79
N THR A 200 -24.03 -13.09 10.78
CA THR A 200 -22.76 -13.33 11.48
C THR A 200 -21.86 -14.25 10.65
N SER A 201 -20.67 -14.58 11.17
CA SER A 201 -19.79 -15.57 10.53
C SER A 201 -20.46 -16.94 10.52
N THR A 202 -20.46 -17.61 9.36
CA THR A 202 -21.24 -18.84 9.14
C THR A 202 -20.40 -19.97 8.56
N TYR A 203 -20.44 -21.13 9.23
CA TYR A 203 -19.88 -22.39 8.77
C TYR A 203 -20.96 -23.25 8.10
N PHE A 204 -20.76 -23.62 6.85
CA PHE A 204 -21.65 -24.51 6.10
C PHE A 204 -20.99 -25.88 5.98
N ALA A 205 -21.49 -26.85 6.76
CA ALA A 205 -20.87 -28.17 6.86
C ALA A 205 -21.13 -29.05 5.63
N GLU A 206 -22.27 -28.85 4.98
CA GLU A 206 -22.82 -29.67 3.89
C GLU A 206 -23.04 -28.85 2.61
N GLU A 207 -23.32 -29.52 1.48
CA GLU A 207 -23.53 -28.88 0.18
C GLU A 207 -24.58 -27.75 0.21
N ILE A 208 -24.23 -26.64 -0.44
CA ILE A 208 -25.16 -25.54 -0.73
C ILE A 208 -25.40 -25.48 -2.22
N THR A 209 -26.67 -25.55 -2.61
CA THR A 209 -27.12 -25.21 -3.96
C THR A 209 -27.84 -23.87 -3.95
N TRP A 210 -27.23 -22.86 -4.57
CA TRP A 210 -27.82 -21.54 -4.76
C TRP A 210 -28.38 -21.41 -6.18
N ASN A 211 -29.70 -21.34 -6.30
CA ASN A 211 -30.41 -21.37 -7.59
C ASN A 211 -30.70 -20.00 -8.23
N GLY A 212 -30.18 -18.91 -7.67
CA GLY A 212 -30.19 -17.59 -8.31
C GLY A 212 -31.57 -17.01 -8.69
N GLY A 213 -31.54 -15.95 -9.49
CA GLY A 213 -32.69 -15.22 -10.04
C GLY A 213 -32.62 -13.70 -9.82
N ASN A 214 -33.37 -12.93 -10.62
CA ASN A 214 -33.37 -11.46 -10.61
C ASN A 214 -33.41 -10.89 -9.19
N ASN A 215 -32.28 -10.36 -8.74
CA ASN A 215 -32.10 -9.60 -7.49
C ASN A 215 -32.30 -10.37 -6.17
N LYS A 216 -31.98 -11.66 -6.13
CA LYS A 216 -31.98 -12.44 -4.88
C LYS A 216 -30.55 -12.61 -4.36
N PRO A 217 -30.08 -11.82 -3.39
CA PRO A 217 -28.72 -11.97 -2.88
C PRO A 217 -28.64 -13.10 -1.83
N PHE A 218 -27.52 -13.81 -1.84
CA PHE A 218 -27.06 -14.64 -0.73
C PHE A 218 -25.97 -13.86 0.01
N ILE A 219 -26.26 -13.41 1.23
CA ILE A 219 -25.39 -12.52 2.01
C ILE A 219 -24.94 -13.21 3.29
N VAL A 220 -23.65 -13.14 3.61
CA VAL A 220 -23.09 -13.47 4.91
C VAL A 220 -22.41 -12.21 5.45
N SER A 221 -22.82 -11.72 6.61
CA SER A 221 -22.30 -10.47 7.18
C SER A 221 -20.94 -10.62 7.88
N GLY A 222 -20.43 -11.84 8.04
CA GLY A 222 -19.07 -12.13 8.50
C GLY A 222 -18.31 -13.06 7.57
N SER A 223 -17.36 -13.82 8.11
CA SER A 223 -16.62 -14.83 7.36
C SER A 223 -17.48 -16.06 7.05
N ALA A 224 -17.29 -16.68 5.89
CA ALA A 224 -18.02 -17.85 5.47
C ALA A 224 -17.07 -19.02 5.21
N PHE A 225 -17.40 -20.20 5.75
CA PHE A 225 -16.67 -21.44 5.47
C PHE A 225 -17.57 -22.42 4.73
N PHE A 226 -17.18 -22.81 3.53
CA PHE A 226 -17.85 -23.82 2.72
C PHE A 226 -17.07 -25.12 2.82
N ASN A 227 -17.47 -25.99 3.75
CA ASN A 227 -16.79 -27.27 4.01
C ASN A 227 -17.09 -28.32 2.95
N ASP A 228 -18.19 -28.15 2.24
CA ASP A 228 -18.54 -28.98 1.10
C ASP A 228 -18.79 -28.09 -0.13
N LYS A 229 -19.23 -28.71 -1.22
CA LYS A 229 -19.46 -28.08 -2.51
C LYS A 229 -20.46 -26.92 -2.42
N LEU A 230 -20.11 -25.81 -3.06
CA LEU A 230 -21.03 -24.70 -3.36
C LEU A 230 -21.42 -24.77 -4.84
N THR A 231 -22.66 -25.20 -5.11
CA THR A 231 -23.23 -25.26 -6.46
C THR A 231 -24.01 -23.99 -6.74
N ILE A 232 -23.66 -23.28 -7.80
CA ILE A 232 -24.28 -22.01 -8.19
C ILE A 232 -24.96 -22.19 -9.55
N ASN A 233 -26.27 -21.96 -9.59
CA ASN A 233 -27.07 -22.05 -10.81
C ASN A 233 -27.65 -20.67 -11.17
N GLY A 234 -27.72 -20.39 -12.48
CA GLY A 234 -28.33 -19.18 -13.02
C GLY A 234 -27.67 -17.86 -12.59
N SER A 235 -28.40 -16.75 -12.77
CA SER A 235 -27.92 -15.42 -12.42
C SER A 235 -27.94 -15.21 -10.91
N SER A 236 -26.77 -15.15 -10.27
CA SER A 236 -26.65 -15.28 -8.81
C SER A 236 -25.73 -14.22 -8.22
N ARG A 237 -26.13 -13.58 -7.10
CA ARG A 237 -25.28 -12.62 -6.37
C ARG A 237 -24.97 -13.15 -4.99
N ILE A 238 -23.69 -13.37 -4.70
CA ILE A 238 -23.21 -13.84 -3.40
C ILE A 238 -22.36 -12.72 -2.79
N LYS A 239 -22.64 -12.32 -1.55
CA LYS A 239 -21.91 -11.30 -0.82
C LYS A 239 -21.41 -11.86 0.52
N ILE A 240 -20.12 -11.79 0.79
CA ILE A 240 -19.49 -12.23 2.03
C ILE A 240 -18.74 -11.03 2.58
N LEU A 241 -19.14 -10.56 3.76
CA LEU A 241 -18.56 -9.37 4.42
C LEU A 241 -17.42 -9.77 5.39
N GLY A 242 -16.57 -10.71 4.97
CA GLY A 242 -15.43 -11.25 5.71
C GLY A 242 -14.61 -12.17 4.80
N ASP A 243 -13.87 -13.10 5.39
CA ASP A 243 -13.12 -14.10 4.63
C ASP A 243 -14.04 -15.18 4.06
N ALA A 244 -13.67 -15.74 2.91
CA ALA A 244 -14.42 -16.83 2.29
C ALA A 244 -13.52 -18.05 2.14
N ILE A 245 -13.73 -19.08 2.95
CA ILE A 245 -12.92 -20.28 2.96
C ILE A 245 -13.66 -21.39 2.22
N PHE A 246 -13.00 -22.01 1.24
CA PHE A 246 -13.56 -23.08 0.45
C PHE A 246 -12.73 -24.35 0.65
N LYS A 247 -13.38 -25.47 0.96
CA LYS A 247 -12.71 -26.78 0.95
C LYS A 247 -12.63 -27.38 -0.45
N VAL A 248 -13.61 -27.04 -1.29
CA VAL A 248 -13.72 -27.54 -2.67
C VAL A 248 -13.66 -26.35 -3.62
N LYS A 249 -12.80 -26.44 -4.64
CA LYS A 249 -12.72 -25.43 -5.70
C LYS A 249 -14.07 -25.24 -6.37
N LEU A 250 -14.42 -23.98 -6.66
CA LEU A 250 -15.65 -23.67 -7.38
C LEU A 250 -15.53 -24.21 -8.81
N SER A 251 -16.58 -24.89 -9.28
CA SER A 251 -16.62 -25.37 -10.66
C SER A 251 -16.88 -24.21 -11.61
N GLU A 252 -16.00 -24.00 -12.59
CA GLU A 252 -16.21 -23.03 -13.66
C GLU A 252 -17.39 -23.49 -14.53
N LYS A 253 -18.57 -22.90 -14.31
CA LYS A 253 -19.70 -23.01 -15.25
C LYS A 253 -20.05 -21.63 -15.81
N GLU A 254 -20.60 -21.64 -17.01
CA GLU A 254 -20.87 -20.46 -17.84
C GLU A 254 -21.70 -19.36 -17.15
N LYS A 255 -20.98 -18.38 -16.59
CA LYS A 255 -21.08 -16.92 -16.80
C LYS A 255 -22.39 -16.16 -16.50
N SER A 256 -23.06 -16.41 -15.38
CA SER A 256 -24.03 -15.41 -14.85
C SER A 256 -24.04 -15.14 -13.34
N TYR A 257 -23.06 -15.61 -12.57
CA TYR A 257 -22.97 -15.26 -11.14
C TYR A 257 -21.96 -14.13 -10.87
N SER A 258 -22.13 -13.45 -9.73
CA SER A 258 -21.21 -12.48 -9.17
C SER A 258 -20.95 -12.79 -7.69
N PHE A 259 -19.68 -12.88 -7.33
CA PHE A 259 -19.22 -12.92 -5.96
C PHE A 259 -18.70 -11.55 -5.54
N CYS A 260 -19.03 -11.19 -4.32
CA CYS A 260 -18.47 -10.04 -3.64
C CYS A 260 -17.97 -10.51 -2.27
N ILE A 261 -16.65 -10.60 -2.10
CA ILE A 261 -15.99 -10.97 -0.85
C ILE A 261 -15.19 -9.75 -0.36
N SER A 262 -15.45 -9.27 0.85
CA SER A 262 -14.72 -8.12 1.42
C SER A 262 -13.41 -8.51 2.11
N GLY A 263 -13.23 -9.78 2.50
CA GLY A 263 -11.98 -10.35 3.02
C GLY A 263 -11.14 -11.05 1.95
N THR A 264 -10.40 -12.06 2.36
CA THR A 264 -9.56 -12.92 1.51
C THR A 264 -10.28 -14.23 1.20
N PRO A 265 -10.35 -14.63 -0.08
CA PRO A 265 -10.78 -15.98 -0.43
C PRO A 265 -9.64 -16.97 -0.19
N TYR A 266 -9.91 -18.02 0.57
CA TYR A 266 -8.97 -19.12 0.84
C TYR A 266 -9.48 -20.44 0.26
N LEU A 267 -8.55 -21.29 -0.14
CA LEU A 267 -8.78 -22.69 -0.42
C LEU A 267 -8.06 -23.52 0.64
N VAL A 268 -8.72 -24.54 1.18
CA VAL A 268 -8.09 -25.48 2.11
C VAL A 268 -7.24 -26.49 1.31
N ASP A 269 -5.96 -26.61 1.66
CA ASP A 269 -5.02 -27.57 1.07
C ASP A 269 -5.29 -29.02 1.55
N GLN A 270 -4.44 -29.97 1.14
CA GLN A 270 -4.58 -31.38 1.52
C GLN A 270 -4.21 -31.64 2.99
N GLU A 271 -3.37 -30.78 3.55
CA GLU A 271 -2.86 -30.79 4.93
C GLU A 271 -3.80 -30.07 5.92
N GLY A 272 -4.86 -29.45 5.40
CA GLY A 272 -5.87 -28.69 6.15
C GLY A 272 -5.47 -27.25 6.47
N ASN A 273 -4.51 -26.66 5.76
CA ASN A 273 -4.12 -25.26 5.90
C ASN A 273 -4.78 -24.38 4.82
N LEU A 274 -4.77 -23.07 5.07
CA LEU A 274 -5.36 -22.06 4.21
C LEU A 274 -4.34 -21.58 3.17
N GLU A 275 -4.66 -21.75 1.90
CA GLU A 275 -3.95 -21.12 0.79
C GLU A 275 -4.80 -20.00 0.18
N VAL A 276 -4.19 -18.88 -0.19
CA VAL A 276 -4.92 -17.81 -0.88
C VAL A 276 -5.45 -18.35 -2.21
N TYR A 277 -6.74 -18.16 -2.46
CA TYR A 277 -7.38 -18.62 -3.69
C TYR A 277 -7.15 -17.60 -4.81
N GLU A 278 -5.92 -17.51 -5.31
CA GLU A 278 -5.45 -16.51 -6.28
C GLU A 278 -6.32 -16.40 -7.55
N ASN A 279 -6.75 -17.55 -8.10
CA ASN A 279 -7.60 -17.61 -9.30
C ASN A 279 -9.09 -17.76 -8.93
N PHE A 280 -9.57 -17.02 -7.93
CA PHE A 280 -10.96 -17.10 -7.50
C PHE A 280 -11.92 -16.66 -8.61
N PRO A 281 -12.90 -17.49 -9.01
CA PRO A 281 -13.80 -17.16 -10.12
C PRO A 281 -14.89 -16.19 -9.65
N ALA A 282 -14.56 -14.90 -9.49
CA ALA A 282 -15.47 -13.88 -8.95
C ALA A 282 -16.70 -13.56 -9.84
N GLY A 283 -16.70 -14.01 -11.10
CA GLY A 283 -17.80 -13.76 -12.05
C GLY A 283 -17.74 -12.37 -12.72
N ARG A 284 -18.87 -11.87 -13.25
CA ARG A 284 -18.93 -10.52 -13.87
C ARG A 284 -18.77 -9.48 -12.76
N ALA A 285 -17.60 -8.84 -12.75
CA ALA A 285 -17.12 -7.89 -11.77
C ALA A 285 -18.18 -6.88 -11.28
N GLU A 286 -18.44 -6.90 -9.97
CA GLU A 286 -18.63 -5.69 -9.18
C GLU A 286 -17.67 -5.82 -8.00
N THR A 287 -16.58 -5.05 -8.04
CA THR A 287 -15.74 -4.79 -6.88
C THR A 287 -16.63 -4.44 -5.70
N CYS A 288 -16.56 -5.22 -4.63
CA CYS A 288 -17.27 -4.91 -3.41
C CYS A 288 -17.00 -3.48 -2.97
N GLN A 289 -18.05 -2.77 -2.55
CA GLN A 289 -17.84 -1.68 -1.62
C GLN A 289 -17.12 -2.24 -0.40
N LEU A 290 -15.96 -1.67 -0.10
CA LEU A 290 -15.10 -2.03 1.04
C LEU A 290 -15.92 -1.95 2.33
N SER A 291 -15.71 -2.92 3.22
CA SER A 291 -16.34 -2.94 4.55
C SER A 291 -15.98 -1.68 5.33
N GLU A 292 -16.92 -1.14 6.10
CA GLU A 292 -16.71 -0.04 7.06
C GLU A 292 -15.64 -0.38 8.11
N ASN A 293 -15.28 -1.67 8.29
CA ASN A 293 -14.40 -2.16 9.36
C ASN A 293 -12.99 -2.63 8.89
N GLY A 294 -12.56 -2.36 7.64
CA GLY A 294 -11.19 -2.68 7.21
C GLY A 294 -10.13 -1.86 7.96
N GLN A 295 -9.01 -2.49 8.36
CA GLN A 295 -7.90 -1.78 8.99
C GLN A 295 -7.07 -1.02 7.95
N TRP A 296 -6.71 0.22 8.22
CA TRP A 296 -5.88 1.02 7.32
C TRP A 296 -4.39 0.63 7.45
N ALA A 297 -3.71 0.33 6.36
CA ALA A 297 -2.28 0.08 6.35
C ALA A 297 -1.60 0.68 5.10
N ILE A 298 -0.29 0.88 5.18
CA ILE A 298 0.50 1.25 4.00
C ILE A 298 0.71 -0.01 3.17
N ASP A 299 0.42 0.07 1.87
CA ASP A 299 0.71 -1.01 0.93
C ASP A 299 2.24 -1.07 0.71
N PRO A 300 2.95 -2.16 1.04
CA PRO A 300 4.40 -2.22 0.84
C PRO A 300 4.80 -2.33 -0.64
N ASP A 301 3.92 -2.77 -1.54
CA ASP A 301 4.20 -3.04 -2.95
C ASP A 301 3.80 -1.86 -3.86
N GLU A 302 2.80 -1.06 -3.46
CA GLU A 302 2.39 0.19 -4.14
C GLU A 302 2.70 1.48 -3.36
N GLY A 303 3.29 1.35 -2.17
CA GLY A 303 3.25 2.34 -1.10
C GLY A 303 3.91 3.66 -1.40
N VAL A 304 5.13 3.66 -1.97
CA VAL A 304 5.94 4.87 -2.12
C VAL A 304 6.17 5.17 -3.61
N LYS A 305 5.57 6.25 -4.12
CA LYS A 305 5.83 6.74 -5.47
C LYS A 305 6.71 7.98 -5.38
N VAL A 306 7.89 7.93 -5.99
CA VAL A 306 8.86 9.04 -6.02
C VAL A 306 9.01 9.57 -7.44
N GLN A 307 9.07 10.88 -7.60
CA GLN A 307 9.40 11.57 -8.85
C GLN A 307 10.69 12.35 -8.65
N TYR A 308 11.65 12.11 -9.55
CA TYR A 308 13.00 12.70 -9.57
C TYR A 308 13.07 13.94 -10.45
#